data_AF-A0A2V4UDM9-F1
#
_entry.id   AF-A0A2V4UDM9-F1
#
_cell.length_a   1.000
_cell.length_b   1.000
_cell.length_c   1.000
_cell.angle_alpha   90.00
_cell.angle_beta   90.00
_cell.angle_gamma   90.00
#
_symmetry.space_group_name_H-M   'P 1'
#
loop_
_entity.id
_entity.type
_entity.pdbx_description
1 polymer ?
#
loop_
_entity_poly.entity_id
_entity_poly.type
_entity_poly.pdbx_seq_one_letter_code
_entity_poly.pdbx_strand_id
1 'polypeptide(L)'
;MKQLTAEAITHLRNRIHVIIEGTDTRLGKLFDIVLLIAILASVAVVMLDSVLYMRLQYGTIFFYAEWFFTILFTMEYALRLFSAPNRLRYVFSFFGVVDLLSVLPSYLSLMFVGVQYLLVIRVLRILRIFRVLKLKAYMQQAGFLASALKTSQQKITVFFLSLVLLVTIFGSIIYVVEGPENGFTSIPLSIYWAVVTMTTVGYGDMSPKTPLGQAIASMVMITGYSIIAVPTGIFTSELARNMRPQLNPVTCPNCGKFGHAIAAEFCDRCGHALHV
;
A
#
# COMPACT_ATOMS: atom_id res chain seq x y z
N MET A 1 -20.06 -38.51 -19.91
CA MET A 1 -19.67 -37.18 -20.46
C MET A 1 -19.69 -36.05 -19.43
N LYS A 2 -20.76 -35.86 -18.63
CA LYS A 2 -20.84 -34.79 -17.59
C LYS A 2 -19.78 -34.89 -16.47
N GLN A 3 -19.36 -36.09 -16.07
CA GLN A 3 -18.32 -36.28 -15.02
C GLN A 3 -16.90 -35.95 -15.52
N LEU A 4 -16.53 -36.41 -16.72
CA LEU A 4 -15.24 -36.08 -17.36
C LEU A 4 -15.04 -34.57 -17.56
N THR A 5 -16.11 -33.84 -17.88
CA THR A 5 -16.06 -32.36 -17.98
C THR A 5 -15.91 -31.70 -16.62
N ALA A 6 -16.53 -32.24 -15.56
CA ALA A 6 -16.43 -31.68 -14.21
C ALA A 6 -15.02 -31.85 -13.61
N GLU A 7 -14.39 -33.02 -13.82
CA GLU A 7 -13.01 -33.26 -13.39
C GLU A 7 -12.00 -32.40 -14.16
N ALA A 8 -12.17 -32.28 -15.48
CA ALA A 8 -11.32 -31.40 -16.30
C ALA A 8 -11.43 -29.92 -15.88
N ILE A 9 -12.65 -29.44 -15.57
CA ILE A 9 -12.88 -28.09 -15.06
C ILE A 9 -12.25 -27.91 -13.68
N THR A 10 -12.31 -28.92 -12.80
CA THR A 10 -11.73 -28.85 -11.46
C THR A 10 -10.20 -28.85 -11.52
N HIS A 11 -9.61 -29.64 -12.40
CA HIS A 11 -8.16 -29.68 -12.63
C HIS A 11 -7.64 -28.38 -13.27
N LEU A 12 -8.38 -27.82 -14.25
CA LEU A 12 -8.07 -26.52 -14.85
C LEU A 12 -8.17 -25.39 -13.83
N ARG A 13 -9.23 -25.38 -12.99
CA ARG A 13 -9.41 -24.41 -11.90
C ARG A 13 -8.24 -24.47 -10.91
N ASN A 14 -7.82 -25.67 -10.50
CA ASN A 14 -6.70 -25.84 -9.57
C ASN A 14 -5.37 -25.39 -10.20
N ARG A 15 -5.11 -25.68 -11.48
CA ARG A 15 -3.91 -25.18 -12.17
C ARG A 15 -3.90 -23.65 -12.29
N ILE A 16 -5.04 -23.04 -12.64
CA ILE A 16 -5.16 -21.58 -12.72
C ILE A 16 -4.96 -20.96 -11.34
N HIS A 17 -5.56 -21.53 -10.30
CA HIS A 17 -5.39 -21.09 -8.91
C HIS A 17 -3.92 -21.16 -8.48
N VAL A 18 -3.19 -22.25 -8.79
CA VAL A 18 -1.76 -22.38 -8.47
C VAL A 18 -0.90 -21.37 -9.24
N ILE A 19 -1.22 -21.06 -10.49
CA ILE A 19 -0.46 -20.07 -11.27
C ILE A 19 -0.76 -18.64 -10.81
N ILE A 20 -2.00 -18.32 -10.47
CA ILE A 20 -2.42 -16.95 -10.11
C ILE A 20 -2.17 -16.62 -8.63
N GLU A 21 -2.31 -17.60 -7.73
CA GLU A 21 -2.11 -17.40 -6.29
C GLU A 21 -0.75 -17.93 -5.78
N GLY A 22 -0.09 -18.81 -6.53
CA GLY A 22 1.18 -19.43 -6.12
C GLY A 22 2.42 -18.67 -6.61
N THR A 23 3.09 -17.98 -5.67
CA THR A 23 4.35 -17.25 -5.90
C THR A 23 5.57 -18.17 -6.09
N ASP A 24 5.45 -19.45 -5.76
CA ASP A 24 6.56 -20.42 -5.83
C ASP A 24 6.82 -20.93 -7.25
N THR A 25 5.87 -20.77 -8.18
CA THR A 25 6.02 -21.25 -9.56
C THR A 25 6.66 -20.18 -10.46
N ARG A 26 7.51 -20.60 -11.41
CA ARG A 26 8.12 -19.70 -12.40
C ARG A 26 7.05 -18.97 -13.24
N LEU A 27 5.93 -19.64 -13.52
CA LEU A 27 4.81 -19.07 -14.27
C LEU A 27 4.03 -18.05 -13.45
N GLY A 28 3.83 -18.28 -12.14
CA GLY A 28 3.21 -17.29 -11.25
C GLY A 28 4.05 -16.03 -11.13
N LYS A 29 5.37 -16.16 -10.93
CA LYS A 29 6.28 -15.00 -10.92
C LYS A 29 6.25 -14.21 -12.22
N LEU A 30 6.24 -14.88 -13.37
CA LEU A 30 6.14 -14.22 -14.67
C LEU A 30 4.80 -13.50 -14.82
N PHE A 31 3.70 -14.13 -14.43
CA PHE A 31 2.37 -13.54 -14.43
C PHE A 31 2.32 -12.27 -13.57
N ASP A 32 2.86 -12.33 -12.35
CA ASP A 32 2.90 -11.18 -11.43
C ASP A 32 3.76 -10.03 -11.98
N ILE A 33 4.92 -10.33 -12.57
CA ILE A 33 5.79 -9.31 -13.20
C ILE A 33 5.09 -8.66 -14.40
N VAL A 34 4.46 -9.45 -15.26
CA VAL A 34 3.72 -8.93 -16.42
C VAL A 34 2.54 -8.07 -15.96
N LEU A 35 1.81 -8.52 -14.94
CA LEU A 35 0.70 -7.77 -14.36
C LEU A 35 1.19 -6.44 -13.74
N LEU A 36 2.31 -6.46 -13.03
CA LEU A 36 2.93 -5.27 -12.47
C LEU A 36 3.31 -4.26 -13.56
N ILE A 37 3.96 -4.72 -14.63
CA ILE A 37 4.32 -3.87 -15.78
C ILE A 37 3.05 -3.31 -16.42
N ALA A 38 1.99 -4.11 -16.59
CA ALA A 38 0.72 -3.66 -17.13
C ALA A 38 0.04 -2.61 -16.24
N ILE A 39 0.08 -2.76 -14.91
CA ILE A 39 -0.44 -1.77 -13.97
C ILE A 39 0.33 -0.46 -14.11
N LEU A 40 1.66 -0.50 -14.06
CA LEU A 40 2.51 0.69 -14.19
C LEU A 40 2.31 1.39 -15.54
N ALA A 41 2.25 0.63 -16.63
CA ALA A 41 1.97 1.17 -17.96
C ALA A 41 0.56 1.80 -18.04
N SER A 42 -0.45 1.18 -17.43
CA SER A 42 -1.81 1.74 -17.39
C SER A 42 -1.88 3.06 -16.60
N VAL A 43 -1.14 3.16 -15.49
CA VAL A 43 -1.02 4.39 -14.70
C VAL A 43 -0.29 5.46 -15.49
N ALA A 44 0.78 5.11 -16.20
CA ALA A 44 1.50 6.02 -17.08
C ALA A 44 0.59 6.58 -18.18
N VAL A 45 -0.26 5.75 -18.83
CA VAL A 45 -1.26 6.22 -19.80
C VAL A 45 -2.22 7.23 -19.18
N VAL A 46 -2.72 6.99 -17.96
CA VAL A 46 -3.60 7.93 -17.27
C VAL A 46 -2.87 9.24 -16.94
N MET A 47 -1.61 9.17 -16.52
CA MET A 47 -0.77 10.36 -16.26
C MET A 47 -0.55 11.16 -17.56
N LEU A 48 -0.23 10.51 -18.68
CA LEU A 48 -0.03 11.18 -19.96
C LEU A 48 -1.34 11.78 -20.51
N ASP A 49 -2.48 11.08 -20.38
CA ASP A 49 -3.80 11.61 -20.78
C ASP A 49 -4.28 12.78 -19.90
N SER A 50 -3.68 12.97 -18.71
CA SER A 50 -3.94 14.13 -17.86
C SER A 50 -3.25 15.42 -18.36
N VAL A 51 -2.19 15.29 -19.17
CA VAL A 51 -1.48 16.42 -19.77
C VAL A 51 -2.25 16.93 -20.99
N LEU A 52 -2.75 18.17 -20.93
CA LEU A 52 -3.64 18.73 -21.96
C LEU A 52 -3.05 18.65 -23.38
N TYR A 53 -1.78 19.02 -23.54
CA TYR A 53 -1.08 18.95 -24.84
C TYR A 53 -1.06 17.52 -25.40
N MET A 54 -0.69 16.53 -24.58
CA MET A 54 -0.64 15.13 -25.01
C MET A 54 -2.04 14.57 -25.32
N ARG A 55 -3.04 14.94 -24.52
CA ARG A 55 -4.44 14.56 -24.74
C ARG A 55 -4.97 15.09 -26.07
N LEU A 56 -4.67 16.32 -26.44
CA LEU A 56 -5.12 16.92 -27.70
C LEU A 56 -4.48 16.24 -28.92
N GLN A 57 -3.21 15.83 -28.80
CA GLN A 57 -2.46 15.20 -29.90
C GLN A 57 -2.68 13.68 -30.01
N TYR A 58 -2.79 12.96 -28.88
CA TYR A 58 -2.79 11.49 -28.83
C TYR A 58 -4.02 10.89 -28.13
N GLY A 59 -5.07 11.68 -27.87
CA GLY A 59 -6.24 11.23 -27.10
C GLY A 59 -6.88 9.94 -27.61
N THR A 60 -6.91 9.72 -28.94
CA THR A 60 -7.42 8.48 -29.54
C THR A 60 -6.55 7.26 -29.18
N ILE A 61 -5.23 7.41 -29.16
CA ILE A 61 -4.30 6.34 -28.76
C ILE A 61 -4.49 6.02 -27.28
N PHE A 62 -4.59 7.04 -26.43
CA PHE A 62 -4.84 6.84 -25.00
C PHE A 62 -6.18 6.15 -24.74
N PHE A 63 -7.23 6.49 -25.51
CA PHE A 63 -8.51 5.81 -25.43
C PHE A 63 -8.40 4.31 -25.74
N TYR A 64 -7.73 3.93 -26.83
CA TYR A 64 -7.53 2.51 -27.17
C TYR A 64 -6.65 1.79 -26.15
N ALA A 65 -5.56 2.42 -25.71
CA ALA A 65 -4.68 1.87 -24.68
C ALA A 65 -5.44 1.65 -23.35
N GLU A 66 -6.30 2.60 -22.98
CA GLU A 66 -7.11 2.47 -21.79
C GLU A 66 -8.08 1.30 -21.88
N TRP A 67 -8.78 1.15 -23.01
CA TRP A 67 -9.68 0.01 -23.24
C TRP A 67 -8.92 -1.31 -23.25
N PHE A 68 -7.74 -1.35 -23.86
CA PHE A 68 -6.85 -2.51 -23.81
C PHE A 68 -6.54 -2.92 -22.36
N PHE A 69 -6.09 -1.99 -21.51
CA PHE A 69 -5.82 -2.27 -20.11
C PHE A 69 -7.07 -2.63 -19.31
N THR A 70 -8.20 -1.97 -19.56
CA THR A 70 -9.48 -2.26 -18.90
C THR A 70 -9.92 -3.69 -19.23
N ILE A 71 -9.84 -4.11 -20.49
CA ILE A 71 -10.17 -5.49 -20.90
C ILE A 71 -9.18 -6.48 -20.27
N LEU A 72 -7.89 -6.19 -20.31
CA LEU A 72 -6.85 -7.03 -19.68
C LEU A 72 -7.11 -7.24 -18.18
N PHE A 73 -7.39 -6.17 -17.42
CA PHE A 73 -7.71 -6.26 -16.00
C PHE A 73 -9.08 -6.88 -15.72
N THR A 74 -10.03 -6.77 -16.64
CA THR A 74 -11.32 -7.46 -16.52
C THR A 74 -11.14 -8.97 -16.68
N MET A 75 -10.32 -9.39 -17.65
CA MET A 75 -9.97 -10.81 -17.83
C MET A 75 -9.24 -11.35 -16.62
N GLU A 76 -8.29 -10.60 -16.07
CA GLU A 76 -7.58 -10.99 -14.84
C GLU A 76 -8.53 -11.12 -13.64
N TYR A 77 -9.43 -10.17 -13.43
CA TYR A 77 -10.46 -10.26 -12.38
C TYR A 77 -11.38 -11.47 -12.58
N ALA A 78 -11.81 -11.73 -13.82
CA ALA A 78 -12.65 -12.88 -14.15
C ALA A 78 -11.93 -14.21 -13.89
N LEU A 79 -10.63 -14.30 -14.24
CA LEU A 79 -9.80 -15.47 -13.97
C LEU A 79 -9.66 -15.72 -12.45
N ARG A 80 -9.39 -14.68 -11.66
CA ARG A 80 -9.33 -14.75 -10.19
C ARG A 80 -10.66 -15.17 -9.57
N LEU A 81 -11.76 -14.60 -10.06
CA LEU A 81 -13.11 -14.96 -9.61
C LEU A 81 -13.46 -16.42 -9.97
N PHE A 82 -13.02 -16.90 -11.13
CA PHE A 82 -13.24 -18.28 -11.56
C PHE A 82 -12.40 -19.29 -10.76
N SER A 83 -11.14 -18.95 -10.45
CA SER A 83 -10.24 -19.79 -9.65
C SER A 83 -10.59 -19.81 -8.17
N ALA A 84 -11.22 -18.76 -7.66
CA ALA A 84 -11.57 -18.63 -6.25
C ALA A 84 -12.49 -19.78 -5.76
N PRO A 85 -12.18 -20.43 -4.62
CA PRO A 85 -13.03 -21.48 -4.05
C PRO A 85 -14.46 -21.00 -3.74
N ASN A 86 -14.59 -19.74 -3.29
CA ASN A 86 -15.85 -19.10 -2.95
C ASN A 86 -15.96 -17.74 -3.63
N ARG A 87 -16.67 -17.67 -4.76
CA ARG A 87 -16.80 -16.47 -5.61
C ARG A 87 -17.32 -15.24 -4.86
N LEU A 88 -18.42 -15.38 -4.13
CA LEU A 88 -19.02 -14.26 -3.38
C LEU A 88 -18.07 -13.74 -2.30
N ARG A 89 -17.40 -14.65 -1.58
CA ARG A 89 -16.40 -14.27 -0.57
C ARG A 89 -15.24 -13.50 -1.21
N TYR A 90 -14.83 -13.89 -2.41
CA TYR A 90 -13.78 -13.19 -3.14
C TYR A 90 -14.23 -11.79 -3.58
N VAL A 91 -15.42 -11.64 -4.19
CA VAL A 91 -15.95 -10.33 -4.61
C VAL A 91 -16.01 -9.33 -3.45
N PHE A 92 -16.49 -9.77 -2.28
CA PHE A 92 -16.57 -8.94 -1.07
C PHE A 92 -15.28 -8.90 -0.24
N SER A 93 -14.21 -9.55 -0.68
CA SER A 93 -12.89 -9.43 -0.06
C SER A 93 -12.25 -8.10 -0.43
N PHE A 94 -11.32 -7.60 0.39
CA PHE A 94 -10.56 -6.40 0.08
C PHE A 94 -9.90 -6.44 -1.32
N PHE A 95 -9.35 -7.61 -1.71
CA PHE A 95 -8.73 -7.79 -3.03
C PHE A 95 -9.74 -7.77 -4.17
N GLY A 96 -10.86 -8.46 -4.00
CA GLY A 96 -11.94 -8.45 -5.01
C GLY A 96 -12.54 -7.05 -5.19
N VAL A 97 -12.67 -6.27 -4.12
CA VAL A 97 -13.14 -4.87 -4.18
C VAL A 97 -12.11 -3.99 -4.89
N VAL A 98 -10.82 -4.12 -4.60
CA VAL A 98 -9.76 -3.37 -5.29
C VAL A 98 -9.74 -3.70 -6.78
N ASP A 99 -9.81 -4.99 -7.14
CA ASP A 99 -9.83 -5.40 -8.54
C ASP A 99 -11.08 -4.91 -9.26
N LEU A 100 -12.25 -4.96 -8.62
CA LEU A 100 -13.49 -4.41 -9.16
C LEU A 100 -13.40 -2.89 -9.36
N LEU A 101 -12.95 -2.14 -8.35
CA LEU A 101 -12.78 -0.68 -8.42
C LEU A 101 -11.77 -0.27 -9.50
N SER A 102 -10.83 -1.13 -9.87
CA SER A 102 -9.83 -0.85 -10.90
C SER A 102 -10.41 -0.80 -12.31
N VAL A 103 -11.49 -1.56 -12.59
CA VAL A 103 -12.13 -1.67 -13.92
C VAL A 103 -13.46 -0.93 -14.00
N LEU A 104 -14.17 -0.83 -12.88
CA LEU A 104 -15.53 -0.28 -12.80
C LEU A 104 -15.68 1.16 -13.33
N PRO A 105 -14.75 2.11 -13.09
CA PRO A 105 -14.88 3.47 -13.62
C PRO A 105 -14.95 3.54 -15.16
N SER A 106 -14.24 2.67 -15.89
CA SER A 106 -14.29 2.65 -17.36
C SER A 106 -15.63 2.12 -17.88
N TYR A 107 -16.20 1.09 -17.24
CA TYR A 107 -17.53 0.59 -17.62
C TYR A 107 -18.66 1.56 -17.25
N LEU A 108 -18.60 2.18 -16.07
CA LEU A 108 -19.59 3.20 -15.68
C LEU A 108 -19.58 4.39 -16.65
N SER A 109 -18.41 4.77 -17.18
CA SER A 109 -18.34 5.86 -18.16
C SER A 109 -19.10 5.58 -19.47
N LEU A 110 -19.35 4.32 -19.83
CA LEU A 110 -20.23 3.95 -20.95
C LEU A 110 -21.72 4.04 -20.60
N MET A 111 -22.09 3.82 -19.34
CA MET A 111 -23.50 3.82 -18.92
C MET A 111 -24.06 5.23 -18.75
N PHE A 112 -23.22 6.21 -18.38
CA PHE A 112 -23.62 7.59 -18.08
C PHE A 112 -23.37 8.57 -19.24
N VAL A 113 -23.88 8.28 -20.44
CA VAL A 113 -23.75 9.18 -21.60
C VAL A 113 -24.82 10.28 -21.54
N GLY A 114 -24.41 11.54 -21.31
CA GLY A 114 -25.30 12.72 -21.35
C GLY A 114 -24.65 14.01 -20.85
N VAL A 115 -25.15 15.18 -21.27
CA VAL A 115 -24.57 16.52 -20.98
C VAL A 115 -24.55 16.84 -19.48
N GLN A 116 -25.54 16.37 -18.72
CA GLN A 116 -25.62 16.56 -17.26
C GLN A 116 -24.60 15.71 -16.49
N TYR A 117 -24.00 14.69 -17.12
CA TYR A 117 -23.07 13.76 -16.48
C TYR A 117 -21.59 14.08 -16.78
N LEU A 118 -21.28 15.18 -17.45
CA LEU A 118 -19.90 15.55 -17.80
C LEU A 118 -18.97 15.69 -16.58
N LEU A 119 -19.48 16.20 -15.45
CA LEU A 119 -18.72 16.24 -14.18
C LEU A 119 -18.50 14.84 -13.61
N VAL A 120 -19.53 13.99 -13.63
CA VAL A 120 -19.45 12.59 -13.15
C VAL A 120 -18.44 11.81 -13.99
N ILE A 121 -18.50 11.93 -15.32
CA ILE A 121 -17.54 11.31 -16.23
C ILE A 121 -16.11 11.79 -15.91
N ARG A 122 -15.90 13.09 -15.64
CA ARG A 122 -14.57 13.63 -15.30
C ARG A 122 -14.03 13.04 -14.01
N VAL A 123 -14.85 12.92 -12.97
CA VAL A 123 -14.47 12.28 -11.70
C VAL A 123 -14.15 10.79 -11.93
N LEU A 124 -15.00 10.06 -12.66
CA LEU A 124 -14.78 8.64 -12.97
C LEU A 124 -13.45 8.40 -13.72
N ARG A 125 -12.99 9.34 -14.56
CA ARG A 125 -11.68 9.23 -15.22
C ARG A 125 -10.53 9.29 -14.21
N ILE A 126 -10.60 10.16 -13.20
CA ILE A 126 -9.59 10.26 -12.15
C ILE A 126 -9.59 8.99 -11.30
N LEU A 127 -10.76 8.41 -11.01
CA LEU A 127 -10.87 7.17 -10.22
C LEU A 127 -10.12 6.00 -10.85
N ARG A 128 -9.77 6.05 -12.14
CA ARG A 128 -8.93 5.01 -12.78
C ARG A 128 -7.52 4.96 -12.17
N ILE A 129 -7.06 6.00 -11.47
CA ILE A 129 -5.83 5.96 -10.68
C ILE A 129 -5.87 4.86 -9.61
N PHE A 130 -7.07 4.46 -9.15
CA PHE A 130 -7.22 3.37 -8.20
C PHE A 130 -6.74 2.02 -8.73
N ARG A 131 -6.49 1.86 -10.05
CA ARG A 131 -5.75 0.70 -10.58
C ARG A 131 -4.39 0.52 -9.90
N VAL A 132 -3.76 1.60 -9.42
CA VAL A 132 -2.52 1.55 -8.63
C VAL A 132 -2.68 0.75 -7.34
N LEU A 133 -3.89 0.68 -6.77
CA LEU A 133 -4.17 -0.09 -5.56
C LEU A 133 -3.99 -1.60 -5.77
N LYS A 134 -4.01 -2.10 -7.03
CA LYS A 134 -3.66 -3.49 -7.35
C LYS A 134 -2.23 -3.83 -6.95
N LEU A 135 -1.34 -2.84 -6.87
CA LEU A 135 0.04 -3.02 -6.38
C LEU A 135 0.07 -3.50 -4.91
N LYS A 136 -0.93 -3.15 -4.10
CA LYS A 136 -1.04 -3.59 -2.71
C LYS A 136 -1.28 -5.10 -2.59
N ALA A 137 -1.92 -5.73 -3.59
CA ALA A 137 -2.06 -7.18 -3.63
C ALA A 137 -0.70 -7.88 -3.79
N TYR A 138 0.21 -7.30 -4.58
CA TYR A 138 1.60 -7.76 -4.70
C TYR A 138 2.37 -7.60 -3.38
N MET A 139 2.10 -6.53 -2.62
CA MET A 139 2.70 -6.35 -1.28
C MET A 139 2.24 -7.40 -0.26
N GLN A 140 1.09 -8.07 -0.45
CA GLN A 140 0.66 -9.16 0.43
C GLN A 140 1.30 -10.51 0.09
N GLN A 141 1.66 -10.74 -1.18
CA GLN A 141 2.52 -11.86 -1.56
C GLN A 141 3.91 -11.71 -0.90
N ALA A 142 4.37 -10.48 -0.67
CA ALA A 142 5.43 -10.16 0.28
C ALA A 142 4.94 -10.19 1.76
N GLY A 143 4.28 -11.29 2.15
CA GLY A 143 3.48 -11.40 3.38
C GLY A 143 4.20 -11.06 4.68
N PHE A 144 5.53 -11.14 4.72
CA PHE A 144 6.33 -10.69 5.86
C PHE A 144 6.18 -9.19 6.14
N LEU A 145 6.08 -8.36 5.09
CA LEU A 145 5.98 -6.91 5.19
C LEU A 145 4.59 -6.49 5.68
N ALA A 146 3.56 -7.09 5.11
CA ALA A 146 2.18 -6.86 5.52
C ALA A 146 1.91 -7.35 6.95
N SER A 147 2.49 -8.50 7.34
CA SER A 147 2.45 -9.02 8.71
C SER A 147 3.17 -8.09 9.69
N ALA A 148 4.38 -7.64 9.35
CA ALA A 148 5.14 -6.69 10.17
C ALA A 148 4.38 -5.37 10.41
N LEU A 149 3.73 -4.83 9.37
CA LEU A 149 2.89 -3.63 9.48
C LEU A 149 1.66 -3.88 10.36
N LYS A 150 1.00 -5.03 10.22
CA LYS A 150 -0.16 -5.39 11.05
C LYS A 150 0.22 -5.55 12.52
N THR A 151 1.34 -6.20 12.81
CA THR A 151 1.87 -6.32 14.18
C THR A 151 2.26 -4.96 14.76
N SER A 152 2.73 -4.05 13.91
CA SER A 152 3.10 -2.68 14.30
C SER A 152 1.93 -1.68 14.29
N GLN A 153 0.71 -2.10 13.95
CA GLN A 153 -0.40 -1.17 13.69
C GLN A 153 -0.72 -0.26 14.88
N GLN A 154 -0.66 -0.78 16.11
CA GLN A 154 -0.93 0.00 17.31
C GLN A 154 0.14 1.06 17.54
N LYS A 155 1.42 0.68 17.40
CA LYS A 155 2.56 1.60 17.53
C LYS A 155 2.51 2.71 16.47
N ILE A 156 2.20 2.35 15.23
CA ILE A 156 2.03 3.28 14.11
C ILE A 156 0.85 4.22 14.36
N THR A 157 -0.28 3.70 14.84
CA THR A 157 -1.48 4.50 15.14
C THR A 157 -1.19 5.52 16.24
N VAL A 158 -0.53 5.11 17.33
CA VAL A 158 -0.12 6.01 18.42
C VAL A 158 0.82 7.11 17.89
N PHE A 159 1.76 6.76 17.02
CA PHE A 159 2.67 7.72 16.38
C PHE A 159 1.93 8.77 15.54
N PHE A 160 1.00 8.36 14.67
CA PHE A 160 0.24 9.31 13.87
C PHE A 160 -0.68 10.18 14.73
N LEU A 161 -1.28 9.62 15.79
CA LEU A 161 -2.06 10.40 16.75
C LEU A 161 -1.20 11.43 17.48
N SER A 162 0.02 11.07 17.90
CA SER A 162 0.93 12.03 18.54
C SER A 162 1.39 13.11 17.56
N LEU A 163 1.62 12.76 16.29
CA LEU A 163 1.98 13.73 15.26
C LEU A 163 0.85 14.73 15.01
N VAL A 164 -0.39 14.26 14.84
CA VAL A 164 -1.58 15.12 14.69
C VAL A 164 -1.75 16.05 15.89
N LEU A 165 -1.58 15.53 17.11
CA LEU A 165 -1.65 16.34 18.32
C LEU A 165 -0.57 17.44 18.33
N LEU A 166 0.69 17.09 18.04
CA LEU A 166 1.80 18.03 18.06
C LEU A 166 1.65 19.14 17.01
N VAL A 167 1.31 18.80 15.76
CA VAL A 167 1.10 19.83 14.72
C VAL A 167 -0.09 20.73 15.04
N THR A 168 -1.12 20.20 15.71
CA THR A 168 -2.26 20.98 16.19
C THR A 168 -1.84 21.96 17.28
N ILE A 169 -1.04 21.50 18.25
CA ILE A 169 -0.52 22.35 19.33
C ILE A 169 0.38 23.45 18.77
N PHE A 170 1.41 23.09 18.01
CA PHE A 170 2.35 24.07 17.46
C PHE A 170 1.70 25.02 16.45
N GLY A 171 0.79 24.51 15.60
CA GLY A 171 0.00 25.32 14.69
C GLY A 171 -0.90 26.33 15.42
N SER A 172 -1.52 25.93 16.54
CA SER A 172 -2.35 26.83 17.34
C SER A 172 -1.51 27.88 18.07
N ILE A 173 -0.34 27.51 18.61
CA ILE A 173 0.57 28.45 19.28
C ILE A 173 1.09 29.48 18.28
N ILE A 174 1.58 29.06 17.11
CA ILE A 174 2.14 30.00 16.14
C ILE A 174 1.07 30.92 15.56
N TYR A 175 -0.16 30.43 15.40
CA TYR A 175 -1.30 31.27 15.02
C TYR A 175 -1.49 32.44 16.00
N VAL A 176 -1.44 32.17 17.30
CA VAL A 176 -1.60 33.21 18.33
C VAL A 176 -0.41 34.17 18.39
N VAL A 177 0.81 33.65 18.19
CA VAL A 177 2.06 34.44 18.29
C VAL A 177 2.29 35.34 17.08
N GLU A 178 2.08 34.81 15.88
CA GLU A 178 2.36 35.53 14.62
C GLU A 178 1.13 36.31 14.14
N GLY A 179 -0.06 35.75 14.31
CA GLY A 179 -1.31 36.35 13.88
C GLY A 179 -1.47 36.53 12.35
N PRO A 180 -2.60 37.11 11.92
CA PRO A 180 -2.90 37.33 10.50
C PRO A 180 -1.90 38.27 9.80
N GLU A 181 -1.31 39.19 10.55
CA GLU A 181 -0.36 40.21 10.04
C GLU A 181 0.89 39.59 9.42
N ASN A 182 1.28 38.41 9.91
CA ASN A 182 2.42 37.64 9.42
C ASN A 182 2.04 36.48 8.51
N GLY A 183 0.77 36.39 8.08
CA GLY A 183 0.27 35.35 7.16
C GLY A 183 -0.36 34.15 7.85
N PHE A 184 -0.39 34.09 9.19
CA PHE A 184 -1.04 33.03 9.95
C PHE A 184 -2.50 33.39 10.22
N THR A 185 -3.34 33.32 9.17
CA THR A 185 -4.73 33.82 9.18
C THR A 185 -5.75 32.88 9.84
N SER A 186 -5.42 31.59 9.99
CA SER A 186 -6.30 30.62 10.63
C SER A 186 -5.50 29.45 11.20
N ILE A 187 -6.04 28.80 12.24
CA ILE A 187 -5.40 27.63 12.88
C ILE A 187 -5.13 26.51 11.85
N PRO A 188 -6.06 26.12 10.94
CA PRO A 188 -5.77 25.09 9.94
C PRO A 188 -4.59 25.43 9.02
N LEU A 189 -4.45 26.71 8.64
CA LEU A 189 -3.32 27.16 7.84
C LEU A 189 -2.00 27.08 8.62
N SER A 190 -2.02 27.46 9.89
CA SER A 190 -0.87 27.31 10.79
C SER A 190 -0.50 25.85 11.06
N ILE A 191 -1.49 24.95 11.11
CA ILE A 191 -1.27 23.50 11.17
C ILE A 191 -0.59 23.01 9.89
N TYR A 192 -1.02 23.48 8.71
CA TYR A 192 -0.34 23.18 7.45
C TYR A 192 1.14 23.56 7.50
N TRP A 193 1.47 24.78 7.97
CA TRP A 193 2.86 25.19 8.19
C TRP A 193 3.60 24.26 9.17
N ALA A 194 2.95 23.89 10.29
CA ALA A 194 3.56 23.00 11.28
C ALA A 194 3.82 21.60 10.71
N VAL A 195 2.92 21.06 9.88
CA VAL A 195 3.13 19.79 9.16
C VAL A 195 4.31 19.90 8.21
N VAL A 196 4.36 20.92 7.34
CA VAL A 196 5.44 21.13 6.37
C VAL A 196 6.81 21.28 7.05
N THR A 197 6.84 21.99 8.17
CA THR A 197 8.08 22.24 8.95
C THR A 197 8.51 20.99 9.71
N MET A 198 7.59 20.34 10.43
CA MET A 198 7.87 19.16 11.25
C MET A 198 8.25 17.94 10.40
N THR A 199 7.71 17.82 9.19
CA THR A 199 8.07 16.76 8.23
C THR A 199 9.33 17.07 7.42
N THR A 200 10.03 18.17 7.74
CA THR A 200 11.26 18.62 7.07
C THR A 200 11.11 18.92 5.57
N VAL A 201 9.87 19.11 5.08
CA VAL A 201 9.61 19.47 3.68
C VAL A 201 10.01 20.91 3.41
N GLY A 202 9.56 21.83 4.27
CA GLY A 202 10.01 23.22 4.26
C GLY A 202 9.83 23.97 2.93
N TYR A 203 8.61 24.02 2.38
CA TYR A 203 8.34 24.71 1.11
C TYR A 203 8.77 26.20 1.11
N GLY A 204 8.82 26.85 2.27
CA GLY A 204 9.20 28.25 2.41
C GLY A 204 8.11 29.24 1.97
N ASP A 205 6.90 28.75 1.70
CA ASP A 205 5.70 29.53 1.38
C ASP A 205 5.17 30.31 2.60
N MET A 206 5.42 29.80 3.81
CA MET A 206 5.11 30.46 5.08
C MET A 206 6.24 30.31 6.10
N SER A 207 6.54 31.37 6.85
CA SER A 207 7.55 31.36 7.92
C SER A 207 7.26 32.39 9.00
N PRO A 208 7.47 32.07 10.29
CA PRO A 208 7.35 33.04 11.39
C PRO A 208 8.33 34.19 11.25
N LYS A 209 7.86 35.41 11.47
CA LYS A 209 8.64 36.65 11.33
C LYS A 209 9.06 37.22 12.67
N THR A 210 8.32 36.94 13.75
CA THR A 210 8.63 37.45 15.08
C THR A 210 9.76 36.65 15.73
N PRO A 211 10.61 37.25 16.59
CA PRO A 211 11.65 36.51 17.31
C PRO A 211 11.09 35.35 18.15
N LEU A 212 9.91 35.54 18.77
CA LEU A 212 9.23 34.50 19.53
C LEU A 212 8.75 33.36 18.63
N GLY A 213 8.15 33.70 17.48
CA GLY A 213 7.71 32.72 16.49
C GLY A 213 8.88 31.93 15.88
N GLN A 214 10.03 32.56 15.65
CA GLN A 214 11.25 31.89 15.20
C GLN A 214 11.83 30.94 16.27
N ALA A 215 11.76 31.31 17.55
CA ALA A 215 12.15 30.41 18.64
C ALA A 215 11.23 29.17 18.68
N ILE A 216 9.92 29.36 18.53
CA ILE A 216 8.95 28.26 18.44
C ILE A 216 9.21 27.40 17.20
N ALA A 217 9.43 28.01 16.04
CA ALA A 217 9.78 27.29 14.80
C ALA A 217 11.03 26.42 14.97
N SER A 218 12.05 26.93 15.66
CA SER A 218 13.27 26.18 15.97
C SER A 218 12.96 24.93 16.79
N MET A 219 12.08 25.03 17.79
CA MET A 219 11.62 23.89 18.58
C MET A 219 10.80 22.88 17.75
N VAL A 220 9.95 23.37 16.83
CA VAL A 220 9.21 22.51 15.89
C VAL A 220 10.17 21.73 14.99
N MET A 221 11.21 22.38 14.46
CA MET A 221 12.20 21.73 13.59
C MET A 221 12.97 20.62 14.33
N ILE A 222 13.43 20.88 15.56
CA ILE A 222 14.12 19.87 16.40
C ILE A 222 13.19 18.69 16.72
N THR A 223 11.93 18.98 17.05
CA THR A 223 10.91 17.96 17.30
C THR A 223 10.66 17.10 16.06
N GLY A 224 10.58 17.73 14.88
CA GLY A 224 10.42 17.05 13.59
C GLY A 224 11.51 16.04 13.30
N TYR A 225 12.77 16.41 13.52
CA TYR A 225 13.90 15.49 13.35
C TYR A 225 13.79 14.26 14.27
N SER A 226 13.36 14.46 15.52
CA SER A 226 13.17 13.38 16.49
C SER A 226 12.04 12.42 16.09
N ILE A 227 10.97 12.94 15.47
CA ILE A 227 9.79 12.18 15.05
C ILE A 227 10.11 11.23 13.89
N ILE A 228 10.97 11.62 12.93
CA ILE A 228 11.32 10.78 11.76
C ILE A 228 12.00 9.46 12.18
N ALA A 229 12.72 9.45 13.31
CA ALA A 229 13.39 8.26 13.82
C ALA A 229 12.40 7.18 14.31
N VAL A 230 11.22 7.57 14.80
CA VAL A 230 10.25 6.66 15.43
C VAL A 230 9.67 5.62 14.46
N PRO A 231 9.07 5.97 13.31
CA PRO A 231 8.51 4.98 12.39
C PRO A 231 9.59 4.09 11.79
N THR A 232 10.77 4.66 11.49
CA THR A 232 11.95 3.93 11.01
C THR A 232 12.40 2.90 12.05
N GLY A 233 12.47 3.29 13.32
CA GLY A 233 12.84 2.41 14.44
C GLY A 233 11.81 1.30 14.69
N ILE A 234 10.51 1.63 14.69
CA ILE A 234 9.42 0.65 14.83
C ILE A 234 9.52 -0.38 13.70
N PHE A 235 9.59 0.10 12.45
CA PHE A 235 9.65 -0.77 11.28
C PHE A 235 10.90 -1.65 11.27
N THR A 236 12.07 -1.07 11.57
CA THR A 236 13.35 -1.82 11.64
C THR A 236 13.31 -2.87 12.75
N SER A 237 12.77 -2.53 13.92
CA SER A 237 12.65 -3.47 15.04
C SER A 237 11.75 -4.66 14.71
N GLU A 238 10.65 -4.40 13.98
CA GLU A 238 9.69 -5.44 13.60
C GLU A 238 10.23 -6.30 12.45
N LEU A 239 10.92 -5.69 11.49
CA LEU A 239 11.60 -6.43 10.43
C LEU A 239 12.71 -7.33 11.02
N ALA A 240 13.53 -6.79 11.91
CA ALA A 240 14.56 -7.57 12.60
C ALA A 240 13.96 -8.70 13.44
N ARG A 241 12.81 -8.49 14.09
CA ARG A 241 12.10 -9.53 14.84
C ARG A 241 11.59 -10.66 13.93
N ASN A 242 11.05 -10.32 12.77
CA ASN A 242 10.55 -11.32 11.80
C ASN A 242 11.67 -12.04 11.03
N MET A 243 12.87 -11.45 10.95
CA MET A 243 14.06 -12.11 10.39
C MET A 243 14.81 -12.98 11.41
N ARG A 244 14.49 -12.90 12.71
CA ARG A 244 15.11 -13.79 13.70
C ARG A 244 14.63 -15.23 13.49
N PRO A 245 15.54 -16.22 13.44
CA PRO A 245 15.15 -17.62 13.39
C PRO A 245 14.27 -17.95 14.59
N GLN A 246 13.08 -18.48 14.35
CA GLN A 246 12.26 -19.04 15.42
C GLN A 246 12.96 -20.31 15.92
N LEU A 247 13.38 -20.32 17.18
CA LEU A 247 14.03 -21.46 17.81
C LEU A 247 12.98 -22.25 18.59
N ASN A 248 13.04 -23.57 18.51
CA ASN A 248 12.29 -24.48 19.37
C ASN A 248 12.85 -24.37 20.81
N PRO A 249 12.03 -24.04 21.82
CA PRO A 249 12.46 -23.82 23.21
C PRO A 249 12.76 -25.15 23.93
N VAL A 250 13.52 -26.04 23.30
CA VAL A 250 14.00 -27.30 23.87
C VAL A 250 15.36 -27.06 24.50
N THR A 251 15.53 -27.52 25.74
CA THR A 251 16.82 -27.55 26.44
C THR A 251 17.52 -28.87 26.12
N CYS A 252 18.78 -28.81 25.68
CA CYS A 252 19.58 -30.01 25.50
C CYS A 252 19.88 -30.66 26.87
N PRO A 253 19.53 -31.93 27.10
CA PRO A 253 19.75 -32.59 28.39
C PRO A 253 21.24 -32.82 28.69
N ASN A 254 22.10 -32.89 27.67
CA ASN A 254 23.52 -33.14 27.85
C ASN A 254 24.32 -31.87 28.17
N CYS A 255 24.12 -30.78 27.42
CA CYS A 255 24.93 -29.56 27.57
C CYS A 255 24.18 -28.34 28.12
N GLY A 256 22.88 -28.49 28.41
CA GLY A 256 22.04 -27.41 28.96
C GLY A 256 21.76 -26.25 28.00
N LYS A 257 22.15 -26.34 26.71
CA LYS A 257 21.85 -25.28 25.73
C LYS A 257 20.34 -25.18 25.51
N PHE A 258 19.81 -23.96 25.61
CA PHE A 258 18.40 -23.64 25.36
C PHE A 258 18.22 -23.04 23.96
N GLY A 259 17.22 -23.52 23.21
CA GLY A 259 16.86 -22.97 21.90
C GLY A 259 17.63 -23.62 20.74
N HIS A 260 16.91 -24.33 19.87
CA HIS A 260 17.46 -25.02 18.68
C HIS A 260 16.61 -24.72 17.45
N ALA A 261 17.12 -24.93 16.23
CA ALA A 261 16.29 -24.74 15.02
C ALA A 261 15.03 -25.64 15.07
N ILE A 262 13.91 -25.19 14.50
CA ILE A 262 12.61 -25.91 14.58
C ILE A 262 12.70 -27.37 14.12
N ALA A 263 13.55 -27.67 13.14
CA ALA A 263 13.76 -29.02 12.61
C ALA A 263 15.08 -29.67 13.08
N ALA A 264 15.67 -29.19 14.18
CA ALA A 264 16.92 -29.76 14.70
C ALA A 264 16.65 -31.08 15.43
N GLU A 265 17.07 -32.20 14.84
CA GLU A 265 17.08 -33.51 15.50
C GLU A 265 18.25 -33.66 16.48
N PHE A 266 19.31 -32.85 16.32
CA PHE A 266 20.51 -32.90 17.13
C PHE A 266 20.87 -31.50 17.65
N CYS A 267 21.49 -31.47 18.83
CA CYS A 267 22.01 -30.25 19.42
C CYS A 267 23.18 -29.73 18.58
N ASP A 268 23.05 -28.51 18.09
CA ASP A 268 24.07 -27.80 17.30
C ASP A 268 25.35 -27.45 18.08
N ARG A 269 25.36 -27.60 19.42
CA ARG A 269 26.55 -27.43 20.26
C ARG A 269 27.29 -28.73 20.55
N CYS A 270 26.59 -29.79 20.94
CA CYS A 270 27.23 -31.02 21.44
C CYS A 270 26.85 -32.29 20.65
N GLY A 271 26.04 -32.18 19.61
CA GLY A 271 25.60 -33.31 18.78
C GLY A 271 24.64 -34.27 19.47
N HIS A 272 24.18 -33.98 20.69
CA HIS A 272 23.24 -34.84 21.41
C HIS A 272 21.86 -34.80 20.75
N ALA A 273 21.23 -35.96 20.56
CA ALA A 273 19.91 -36.04 19.95
C ALA A 273 18.87 -35.29 20.81
N LEU A 274 18.12 -34.38 20.19
CA LEU A 274 17.02 -33.64 20.77
C LEU A 274 15.72 -34.42 20.52
N HIS A 275 15.72 -35.72 20.87
CA HIS A 275 14.48 -36.47 20.90
C HIS A 275 13.66 -35.96 22.08
N VAL A 276 12.64 -35.16 21.79
CA VAL A 276 11.50 -34.96 22.68
C VAL A 276 10.48 -36.03 22.37
#